data_AF-A0A3M1AXQ0-F1
#
_entry.id   AF-A0A3M1AXQ0-F1
#
_cell.length_a   1.000
_cell.length_b   1.000
_cell.length_c   1.000
_cell.angle_alpha   90.00
_cell.angle_beta   90.00
_cell.angle_gamma   90.00
#
_symmetry.space_group_name_H-M   'P 1'
#
loop_
_entity.id
_entity.type
_entity.pdbx_description
1 polymer ?
#
loop_
_entity_poly.entity_id
_entity_poly.type
_entity_poly.pdbx_seq_one_letter_code
_entity_poly.pdbx_strand_id
1 'polypeptide(L)'
;MAIGAGSAAAARSSKLVVTLDIQGLEALGDGFAYEGWAIVDGQPVSTGTFTIDDNGRFSQTSFIFEARPRQVSDFVLTIEPVPDPDPAPSAVHVLGGSFYGRQASLATSHPAALGTDFSTAAGTYILNAPSGASLGIPYTHGIWWLNPAAGPGPSLTLPTLPSGWIYEGWVVGPNGPISTGTFADPTMIDSDGAGVTAGPDGWPPFPGQDFVNPPQSLVGYTAVISVEPVPDNSPAPFVIKPLVDGNIDDVGAGVPQEMVQNLGSVPSGTATLAKARLYRVTIQNMAEGQPLSPPVVATHRGAASLFAEGSHASPEIEAIAENGDASGAVSLLNGLTAVTSAVNIGQPLTPHGTVVGDFTDTVSVEIYARPGDRLSLASMLICTNDGFAGLDSARLARSRVQSFYAYAFDAGTEANTELSSDIVDGCSALGPVVLNGDPNGNENTAVNTQELITTHPGIAGSGDLLAAHNWHGPIALVTVELLEH
;
A
#
# COMPACT_ATOMS: atom_id res chain seq x y z
N MET A 1 31.69 -45.81 28.74
CA MET A 1 31.60 -44.36 28.46
C MET A 1 31.07 -44.23 27.03
N ALA A 2 29.75 -44.23 26.88
CA ALA A 2 29.09 -44.02 25.59
C ALA A 2 28.43 -42.65 25.69
N ILE A 3 29.00 -41.67 25.02
CA ILE A 3 28.47 -40.31 24.96
C ILE A 3 27.34 -40.36 23.95
N GLY A 4 26.10 -40.34 24.44
CA GLY A 4 24.91 -40.27 23.59
C GLY A 4 24.95 -39.02 22.74
N ALA A 5 24.82 -39.20 21.43
CA ALA A 5 24.50 -38.12 20.51
C ALA A 5 23.12 -37.59 20.90
N GLY A 6 23.09 -36.44 21.59
CA GLY A 6 21.85 -35.70 21.77
C GLY A 6 21.31 -35.31 20.41
N SER A 7 20.07 -35.73 20.12
CA SER A 7 19.33 -35.24 18.97
C SER A 7 19.32 -33.71 19.03
N ALA A 8 19.89 -33.05 18.02
CA ALA A 8 19.61 -31.65 17.78
C ALA A 8 18.08 -31.53 17.66
N ALA A 9 17.44 -30.90 18.63
CA ALA A 9 16.02 -30.59 18.55
C ALA A 9 15.81 -29.82 17.24
N ALA A 10 15.10 -30.41 16.28
CA ALA A 10 14.72 -29.73 15.06
C ALA A 10 13.99 -28.45 15.47
N ALA A 11 14.59 -27.29 15.21
CA ALA A 11 13.95 -26.02 15.52
C ALA A 11 12.61 -25.96 14.78
N ARG A 12 11.51 -25.73 15.49
CA ARG A 12 10.17 -25.63 14.90
C ARG A 12 10.06 -24.37 14.03
N SER A 13 9.20 -24.40 13.02
CA SER A 13 8.75 -23.20 12.31
C SER A 13 8.17 -22.19 13.31
N SER A 14 8.20 -20.92 12.95
CA SER A 14 7.60 -19.84 13.73
C SER A 14 6.85 -18.88 12.82
N LYS A 15 5.82 -18.23 13.35
CA LYS A 15 5.21 -17.08 12.67
C LYS A 15 6.22 -15.93 12.66
N LEU A 16 6.46 -15.41 11.46
CA LEU A 16 7.29 -14.25 11.19
C LEU A 16 6.40 -13.14 10.67
N VAL A 17 6.81 -11.90 10.93
CA VAL A 17 6.33 -10.74 10.19
C VAL A 17 7.46 -10.21 9.32
N VAL A 18 7.17 -9.96 8.04
CA VAL A 18 7.98 -9.09 7.19
C VAL A 18 7.31 -7.73 7.08
N THR A 19 8.08 -6.67 7.24
CA THR A 19 7.62 -5.29 7.06
C THR A 19 8.34 -4.67 5.89
N LEU A 20 7.57 -4.11 4.96
CA LEU A 20 8.07 -3.43 3.79
C LEU A 20 8.05 -1.93 4.03
N ASP A 21 9.15 -1.28 3.69
CA ASP A 21 9.30 0.18 3.62
C ASP A 21 9.95 0.48 2.28
N ILE A 22 9.12 0.69 1.25
CA ILE A 22 9.51 0.73 -0.15
C ILE A 22 9.02 2.05 -0.76
N GLN A 23 9.85 2.62 -1.63
CA GLN A 23 9.56 3.84 -2.38
C GLN A 23 9.71 3.58 -3.88
N GLY A 24 9.04 4.40 -4.69
CA GLY A 24 9.16 4.36 -6.14
C GLY A 24 8.38 3.23 -6.82
N LEU A 25 7.41 2.63 -6.14
CA LEU A 25 6.42 1.74 -6.76
C LEU A 25 5.19 2.54 -7.20
N GLU A 26 4.46 2.02 -8.19
CA GLU A 26 3.24 2.64 -8.70
C GLU A 26 2.01 1.72 -8.53
N ALA A 27 0.82 2.30 -8.75
CA ALA A 27 -0.43 1.56 -8.85
C ALA A 27 -0.44 0.72 -10.15
N LEU A 28 -0.68 -0.59 -10.02
CA LEU A 28 -0.66 -1.53 -11.16
C LEU A 28 -2.00 -1.63 -11.90
N GLY A 29 -3.05 -0.98 -11.36
CA GLY A 29 -4.41 -1.09 -11.86
C GLY A 29 -5.04 -2.46 -11.61
N ASP A 30 -6.17 -2.71 -12.28
CA ASP A 30 -6.89 -3.97 -12.17
C ASP A 30 -6.12 -5.13 -12.84
N GLY A 31 -6.22 -6.32 -12.24
CA GLY A 31 -5.68 -7.56 -12.79
C GLY A 31 -4.25 -7.88 -12.40
N PHE A 32 -3.59 -7.02 -11.60
CA PHE A 32 -2.25 -7.28 -11.06
C PHE A 32 -2.12 -6.80 -9.61
N ALA A 33 -1.22 -7.44 -8.87
CA ALA A 33 -0.83 -7.04 -7.52
C ALA A 33 0.67 -7.26 -7.32
N TYR A 34 1.25 -6.58 -6.34
CA TYR A 34 2.58 -6.95 -5.88
C TYR A 34 2.49 -8.17 -4.97
N GLU A 35 3.46 -9.08 -5.07
CA GLU A 35 3.61 -10.20 -4.15
C GLU A 35 5.02 -10.25 -3.56
N GLY A 36 5.09 -10.39 -2.24
CA GLY A 36 6.34 -10.55 -1.52
C GLY A 36 6.68 -12.02 -1.31
N TRP A 37 7.93 -12.41 -1.56
CA TRP A 37 8.43 -13.77 -1.42
C TRP A 37 9.63 -13.81 -0.48
N ALA A 38 9.51 -14.60 0.59
CA ALA A 38 10.63 -14.97 1.43
C ALA A 38 11.31 -16.21 0.82
N ILE A 39 12.62 -16.15 0.57
CA ILE A 39 13.36 -17.32 0.09
C ILE A 39 13.78 -18.17 1.30
N VAL A 40 13.12 -19.31 1.49
CA VAL A 40 13.29 -20.21 2.64
C VAL A 40 13.93 -21.51 2.17
N ASP A 41 15.14 -21.83 2.67
CA ASP A 41 15.93 -22.98 2.21
C ASP A 41 16.08 -23.03 0.67
N GLY A 42 16.17 -21.87 0.03
CA GLY A 42 16.29 -21.73 -1.42
C GLY A 42 14.98 -21.90 -2.20
N GLN A 43 13.83 -21.96 -1.53
CA GLN A 43 12.50 -22.03 -2.16
C GLN A 43 11.69 -20.76 -1.85
N PRO A 44 10.94 -20.21 -2.81
CA PRO A 44 10.08 -19.07 -2.56
C PRO A 44 8.88 -19.46 -1.68
N VAL A 45 8.58 -18.65 -0.68
CA VAL A 45 7.40 -18.74 0.17
C VAL A 45 6.70 -17.39 0.12
N SER A 46 5.47 -17.38 -0.38
CA SER A 46 4.63 -16.18 -0.40
C SER A 46 4.48 -15.62 1.01
N THR A 47 4.63 -14.31 1.12
CA THR A 47 4.35 -13.54 2.33
C THR A 47 2.97 -12.89 2.24
N GLY A 48 2.39 -12.77 1.06
CA GLY A 48 1.12 -12.11 0.80
C GLY A 48 1.23 -11.07 -0.31
N THR A 49 0.06 -10.61 -0.77
CA THR A 49 -0.07 -9.65 -1.85
C THR A 49 -0.51 -8.27 -1.33
N PHE A 50 -0.19 -7.23 -2.08
CA PHE A 50 -0.69 -5.88 -1.83
C PHE A 50 -0.81 -5.07 -3.13
N THR A 51 -1.70 -4.08 -3.09
CA THR A 51 -1.83 -3.03 -4.10
C THR A 51 -1.39 -1.68 -3.54
N ILE A 52 -1.12 -0.76 -4.45
CA ILE A 52 -0.86 0.66 -4.19
C ILE A 52 -1.95 1.45 -4.92
N ASP A 53 -2.53 2.45 -4.27
CA ASP A 53 -3.51 3.34 -4.91
C ASP A 53 -2.84 4.51 -5.65
N ASP A 54 -3.62 5.30 -6.37
CA ASP A 54 -3.13 6.45 -7.14
C ASP A 54 -2.45 7.55 -6.29
N ASN A 55 -2.65 7.53 -4.96
CA ASN A 55 -2.00 8.44 -4.02
C ASN A 55 -0.69 7.86 -3.44
N GLY A 56 -0.26 6.68 -3.90
CA GLY A 56 0.93 6.00 -3.41
C GLY A 56 0.72 5.29 -2.07
N ARG A 57 -0.52 5.08 -1.62
CA ARG A 57 -0.82 4.40 -0.36
C ARG A 57 -0.88 2.90 -0.57
N PHE A 58 -0.11 2.19 0.25
CA PHE A 58 -0.10 0.73 0.28
C PHE A 58 -1.37 0.23 0.98
N SER A 59 -1.99 -0.79 0.40
CA SER A 59 -3.09 -1.53 1.06
C SER A 59 -2.61 -2.32 2.28
N GLN A 60 -1.34 -2.78 2.27
CA GLN A 60 -0.72 -3.49 3.38
C GLN A 60 0.81 -3.35 3.34
N THR A 61 1.45 -3.20 4.50
CA THR A 61 2.93 -3.10 4.61
C THR A 61 3.57 -4.16 5.51
N SER A 62 2.76 -4.88 6.31
CA SER A 62 3.22 -5.93 7.22
C SER A 62 2.52 -7.23 6.92
N PHE A 63 3.28 -8.31 6.76
CA PHE A 63 2.75 -9.60 6.34
C PHE A 63 3.21 -10.73 7.23
N ILE A 64 2.29 -11.63 7.57
CA ILE A 64 2.55 -12.76 8.46
C ILE A 64 2.72 -14.03 7.63
N PHE A 65 3.87 -14.70 7.80
CA PHE A 65 4.15 -15.96 7.14
C PHE A 65 4.83 -16.93 8.09
N GLU A 66 4.90 -18.21 7.73
CA GLU A 66 5.51 -19.24 8.56
C GLU A 66 6.83 -19.72 7.96
N ALA A 67 7.91 -19.56 8.70
CA ALA A 67 9.22 -20.08 8.31
C ALA A 67 10.12 -20.27 9.53
N ARG A 68 11.26 -20.93 9.34
CA ARG A 68 12.33 -20.85 10.33
C ARG A 68 13.15 -19.59 10.05
N PRO A 69 13.35 -18.70 11.05
CA PRO A 69 14.00 -17.41 10.80
C PRO A 69 15.41 -17.52 10.21
N ARG A 70 16.16 -18.58 10.54
CA ARG A 70 17.52 -18.81 10.04
C ARG A 70 17.59 -19.36 8.61
N GLN A 71 16.46 -19.77 8.06
CA GLN A 71 16.35 -20.35 6.72
C GLN A 71 15.91 -19.31 5.68
N VAL A 72 15.47 -18.13 6.12
CA VAL A 72 15.13 -17.02 5.23
C VAL A 72 16.42 -16.33 4.78
N SER A 73 16.78 -16.48 3.51
CA SER A 73 18.02 -15.92 2.96
C SER A 73 17.80 -14.58 2.28
N ASP A 74 16.69 -14.44 1.55
CA ASP A 74 16.41 -13.28 0.70
C ASP A 74 14.92 -12.91 0.76
N PHE A 75 14.64 -11.68 0.38
CA PHE A 75 13.30 -11.22 0.04
C PHE A 75 13.26 -10.81 -1.43
N VAL A 76 12.19 -11.15 -2.12
CA VAL A 76 11.93 -10.83 -3.52
C VAL A 76 10.53 -10.23 -3.63
N LEU A 77 10.38 -9.18 -4.42
CA LEU A 77 9.10 -8.57 -4.76
C LEU A 77 8.84 -8.78 -6.25
N THR A 78 7.68 -9.34 -6.58
CA THR A 78 7.22 -9.55 -7.97
C THR A 78 5.93 -8.80 -8.25
N ILE A 79 5.60 -8.65 -9.53
CA ILE A 79 4.26 -8.31 -10.02
C ILE A 79 3.58 -9.61 -10.43
N GLU A 80 2.40 -9.88 -9.88
CA GLU A 80 1.64 -11.12 -10.09
C GLU A 80 0.27 -10.81 -10.71
N PRO A 81 -0.24 -11.67 -11.62
CA PRO A 81 -1.59 -11.54 -12.16
C PRO A 81 -2.65 -11.82 -11.07
N VAL A 82 -3.82 -11.19 -11.21
CA VAL A 82 -4.98 -11.38 -10.34
C VAL A 82 -6.22 -11.68 -11.21
N PRO A 83 -6.83 -12.88 -11.12
CA PRO A 83 -6.47 -14.01 -10.26
C PRO A 83 -5.17 -14.70 -10.71
N ASP A 84 -4.36 -15.11 -9.73
CA ASP A 84 -3.09 -15.79 -9.97
C ASP A 84 -3.31 -17.27 -10.35
N PRO A 85 -2.90 -17.70 -11.56
CA PRO A 85 -3.01 -19.09 -11.98
C PRO A 85 -1.83 -19.97 -11.55
N ASP A 86 -0.70 -19.41 -11.08
CA ASP A 86 0.52 -20.16 -10.75
C ASP A 86 1.06 -19.75 -9.36
N PRO A 87 1.08 -20.64 -8.36
CA PRO A 87 1.56 -20.31 -7.03
C PRO A 87 3.08 -20.06 -6.92
N ALA A 88 3.83 -20.14 -8.02
CA ALA A 88 5.25 -19.75 -8.08
C ALA A 88 5.40 -18.27 -8.49
N PRO A 89 6.48 -17.58 -8.08
CA PRO A 89 6.70 -16.20 -8.48
C PRO A 89 6.72 -16.05 -10.01
N SER A 90 6.07 -15.00 -10.54
CA SER A 90 6.17 -14.64 -11.95
C SER A 90 7.60 -14.29 -12.36
N ALA A 91 7.84 -14.17 -13.66
CA ALA A 91 9.12 -13.68 -14.15
C ALA A 91 9.38 -12.19 -13.79
N VAL A 92 8.36 -11.41 -13.45
CA VAL A 92 8.44 -9.95 -13.27
C VAL A 92 8.95 -9.59 -11.87
N HIS A 93 10.23 -9.83 -11.63
CA HIS A 93 10.89 -9.51 -10.35
C HIS A 93 11.31 -8.04 -10.32
N VAL A 94 10.75 -7.25 -9.41
CA VAL A 94 10.97 -5.80 -9.30
C VAL A 94 12.13 -5.48 -8.37
N LEU A 95 12.09 -6.03 -7.15
CA LEU A 95 13.09 -5.76 -6.11
C LEU A 95 13.56 -7.06 -5.48
N GLY A 96 14.83 -7.09 -5.07
CA GLY A 96 15.39 -8.20 -4.31
C GLY A 96 16.36 -7.70 -3.25
N GLY A 97 16.59 -8.51 -2.22
CA GLY A 97 17.62 -8.23 -1.22
C GLY A 97 17.90 -9.41 -0.30
N SER A 98 19.19 -9.68 -0.07
CA SER A 98 19.63 -10.65 0.94
C SER A 98 19.51 -10.10 2.35
N PHE A 99 19.08 -10.96 3.29
CA PHE A 99 18.99 -10.60 4.69
C PHE A 99 20.37 -10.58 5.36
N TYR A 100 20.73 -9.43 5.90
CA TYR A 100 21.83 -9.26 6.85
C TYR A 100 21.25 -9.11 8.25
N GLY A 101 21.23 -10.20 9.01
CA GLY A 101 20.57 -10.25 10.31
C GLY A 101 19.06 -10.34 10.17
N ARG A 102 18.36 -9.20 10.30
CA ARG A 102 16.89 -9.11 10.21
C ARG A 102 16.40 -8.16 9.13
N GLN A 103 17.31 -7.50 8.42
CA GLN A 103 16.96 -6.51 7.42
C GLN A 103 17.59 -6.90 6.09
N ALA A 104 16.84 -6.72 5.01
CA ALA A 104 17.32 -6.76 3.65
C ALA A 104 17.13 -5.36 3.04
N SER A 105 18.18 -4.82 2.41
CA SER A 105 18.05 -3.65 1.53
C SER A 105 17.56 -4.14 0.17
N LEU A 106 16.40 -3.64 -0.24
CA LEU A 106 15.73 -4.03 -1.48
C LEU A 106 16.13 -3.09 -2.61
N ALA A 107 16.58 -3.66 -3.73
CA ALA A 107 17.00 -2.91 -4.90
C ALA A 107 16.76 -3.70 -6.18
N THR A 108 16.64 -3.00 -7.31
CA THR A 108 16.61 -3.59 -8.66
C THR A 108 17.94 -4.26 -9.02
N SER A 109 19.06 -3.80 -8.44
CA SER A 109 20.41 -4.33 -8.69
C SER A 109 20.67 -5.71 -8.09
N HIS A 110 19.78 -6.20 -7.24
CA HIS A 110 19.92 -7.52 -6.67
C HIS A 110 19.81 -8.61 -7.76
N PRO A 111 20.63 -9.69 -7.73
CA PRO A 111 20.58 -10.75 -8.75
C PRO A 111 19.25 -11.51 -8.84
N ALA A 112 18.43 -11.46 -7.79
CA ALA A 112 17.07 -12.00 -7.78
C ALA A 112 16.00 -10.99 -8.27
N ALA A 113 16.41 -9.84 -8.79
CA ALA A 113 15.55 -8.82 -9.40
C ALA A 113 16.03 -8.54 -10.84
N LEU A 114 16.10 -7.28 -11.24
CA LEU A 114 16.61 -6.86 -12.55
C LEU A 114 18.12 -7.08 -12.73
N GLY A 115 18.88 -7.21 -11.64
CA GLY A 115 20.34 -7.39 -11.68
C GLY A 115 21.12 -6.13 -12.11
N THR A 116 20.47 -4.97 -12.12
CA THR A 116 21.08 -3.68 -12.47
C THR A 116 20.47 -2.51 -11.68
N ASP A 117 21.30 -1.51 -11.38
CA ASP A 117 20.87 -0.20 -10.85
C ASP A 117 20.76 0.88 -11.95
N PHE A 118 20.99 0.50 -13.21
CA PHE A 118 21.02 1.37 -14.38
C PHE A 118 22.06 2.49 -14.33
N SER A 119 23.03 2.45 -13.42
CA SER A 119 24.09 3.48 -13.31
C SER A 119 24.99 3.59 -14.55
N THR A 120 24.99 2.57 -15.42
CA THR A 120 25.70 2.56 -16.70
C THR A 120 24.80 2.88 -17.90
N ALA A 121 23.49 3.11 -17.69
CA ALA A 121 22.57 3.42 -18.77
C ALA A 121 22.93 4.79 -19.37
N ALA A 122 23.07 4.85 -20.69
CA ALA A 122 23.38 6.09 -21.40
C ALA A 122 22.89 6.00 -22.84
N GLY A 123 22.75 7.15 -23.50
CA GLY A 123 22.60 7.18 -24.94
C GLY A 123 22.07 8.49 -25.47
N THR A 124 21.98 8.56 -26.79
CA THR A 124 21.45 9.71 -27.51
C THR A 124 20.28 9.30 -28.39
N TYR A 125 19.51 10.26 -28.86
CA TYR A 125 18.57 10.09 -29.96
C TYR A 125 18.80 11.18 -31.02
N ILE A 126 18.22 11.01 -32.20
CA ILE A 126 18.15 12.05 -33.23
C ILE A 126 16.70 12.30 -33.62
N LEU A 127 16.45 13.50 -34.18
CA LEU A 127 15.22 13.75 -34.92
C LEU A 127 15.43 13.51 -36.42
N ASN A 128 14.64 12.60 -36.99
CA ASN A 128 14.54 12.36 -38.42
C ASN A 128 13.24 11.62 -38.76
N ALA A 129 12.66 11.85 -39.94
CA ALA A 129 11.41 11.21 -40.38
C ALA A 129 11.56 10.48 -41.74
N PRO A 130 12.47 9.49 -41.85
CA PRO A 130 12.85 8.87 -43.13
C PRO A 130 11.70 8.20 -43.87
N SER A 131 10.72 7.60 -43.20
CA SER A 131 9.56 6.96 -43.84
C SER A 131 8.62 7.96 -44.53
N GLY A 132 8.71 9.25 -44.19
CA GLY A 132 7.93 10.35 -44.78
C GLY A 132 8.71 11.20 -45.77
N ALA A 133 9.92 10.79 -46.18
CA ALA A 133 10.83 11.61 -46.97
C ALA A 133 10.23 12.04 -48.34
N SER A 134 9.59 11.12 -49.06
CA SER A 134 8.93 11.38 -50.34
C SER A 134 7.70 12.31 -50.20
N LEU A 135 7.12 12.37 -49.01
CA LEU A 135 5.99 13.21 -48.66
C LEU A 135 6.42 14.60 -48.15
N GLY A 136 7.73 14.84 -48.01
CA GLY A 136 8.27 16.11 -47.50
C GLY A 136 7.99 16.35 -46.02
N ILE A 137 7.86 15.28 -45.23
CA ILE A 137 7.64 15.37 -43.78
C ILE A 137 8.90 15.94 -43.10
N PRO A 138 8.77 16.93 -42.20
CA PRO A 138 9.92 17.50 -41.49
C PRO A 138 10.63 16.46 -40.61
N TYR A 139 11.96 16.59 -40.46
CA TYR A 139 12.76 15.71 -39.59
C TYR A 139 12.30 15.70 -38.13
N THR A 140 11.60 16.74 -37.67
CA THR A 140 11.06 16.85 -36.31
C THR A 140 9.91 15.88 -36.04
N HIS A 141 9.45 15.13 -37.04
CA HIS A 141 8.33 14.20 -36.95
C HIS A 141 8.77 12.74 -36.88
N GLY A 142 9.97 12.48 -36.38
CA GLY A 142 10.41 11.14 -36.06
C GLY A 142 11.59 11.17 -35.11
N ILE A 143 11.70 10.14 -34.29
CA ILE A 143 12.70 9.98 -33.25
C ILE A 143 13.37 8.62 -33.41
N TRP A 144 14.70 8.60 -33.37
CA TRP A 144 15.47 7.37 -33.55
C TRP A 144 16.64 7.30 -32.57
N TRP A 145 16.76 6.20 -31.84
CA TRP A 145 17.87 5.92 -30.94
C TRP A 145 19.05 5.32 -31.71
N LEU A 146 19.68 6.17 -32.52
CA LEU A 146 20.85 5.82 -33.31
C LEU A 146 21.86 6.97 -33.36
N ASN A 147 23.11 6.63 -33.67
CA ASN A 147 24.21 7.55 -33.91
C ASN A 147 24.53 7.58 -35.42
N PRO A 148 24.40 8.73 -36.11
CA PRO A 148 24.67 8.82 -37.56
C PRO A 148 26.14 9.10 -37.93
N ALA A 149 27.03 9.36 -36.97
CA ALA A 149 28.35 9.96 -37.21
C ALA A 149 29.31 9.14 -38.10
N ALA A 150 29.19 7.81 -38.12
CA ALA A 150 30.04 6.91 -38.91
C ALA A 150 29.23 6.00 -39.85
N GLY A 151 28.01 6.41 -40.18
CA GLY A 151 26.92 5.52 -40.61
C GLY A 151 25.98 5.23 -39.44
N PRO A 152 24.71 4.85 -39.68
CA PRO A 152 23.76 4.63 -38.60
C PRO A 152 24.20 3.43 -37.76
N GLY A 153 24.50 3.69 -36.49
CA GLY A 153 24.86 2.70 -35.49
C GLY A 153 24.04 2.88 -34.20
N PRO A 154 24.13 1.95 -33.23
CA PRO A 154 23.39 2.08 -31.97
C PRO A 154 23.90 3.28 -31.16
N SER A 155 22.98 3.95 -30.46
CA SER A 155 23.33 5.03 -29.52
C SER A 155 23.06 4.68 -28.06
N LEU A 156 22.23 3.66 -27.79
CA LEU A 156 21.86 3.25 -26.44
C LEU A 156 22.86 2.24 -25.88
N THR A 157 23.31 2.51 -24.65
CA THR A 157 24.02 1.57 -23.79
C THR A 157 23.09 1.22 -22.63
N LEU A 158 22.53 0.02 -22.66
CA LEU A 158 21.56 -0.46 -21.67
C LEU A 158 21.98 -1.84 -21.15
N PRO A 159 21.76 -2.13 -19.85
CA PRO A 159 21.91 -3.48 -19.31
C PRO A 159 21.03 -4.51 -20.03
N THR A 160 21.41 -5.79 -20.02
CA THR A 160 20.50 -6.85 -20.45
C THR A 160 19.45 -7.09 -19.37
N LEU A 161 18.16 -7.09 -19.77
CA LEU A 161 17.05 -7.37 -18.87
C LEU A 161 16.79 -8.88 -18.73
N PRO A 162 16.38 -9.35 -17.54
CA PRO A 162 15.92 -10.73 -17.38
C PRO A 162 14.54 -10.95 -18.03
N SER A 163 14.12 -12.22 -18.12
CA SER A 163 12.76 -12.58 -18.55
C SER A 163 11.71 -11.82 -17.74
N GLY A 164 10.59 -11.47 -18.37
CA GLY A 164 9.50 -10.69 -17.74
C GLY A 164 9.67 -9.18 -17.84
N TRP A 165 10.74 -8.71 -18.48
CA TRP A 165 11.02 -7.29 -18.69
C TRP A 165 11.44 -7.01 -20.13
N ILE A 166 11.06 -5.83 -20.64
CA ILE A 166 11.46 -5.31 -21.95
C ILE A 166 11.74 -3.81 -21.84
N TYR A 167 12.55 -3.24 -22.74
CA TYR A 167 12.63 -1.78 -22.85
C TYR A 167 11.52 -1.26 -23.75
N GLU A 168 11.06 -0.04 -23.48
CA GLU A 168 10.15 0.68 -24.37
C GLU A 168 10.60 2.13 -24.51
N GLY A 169 10.55 2.64 -25.75
CA GLY A 169 10.77 4.04 -26.04
C GLY A 169 9.46 4.82 -26.03
N TRP A 170 9.49 6.07 -25.57
CA TRP A 170 8.31 6.92 -25.55
C TRP A 170 8.62 8.36 -25.94
N VAL A 171 7.61 9.02 -26.50
CA VAL A 171 7.51 10.47 -26.56
C VAL A 171 6.30 10.94 -25.76
N VAL A 172 6.48 11.94 -24.90
CA VAL A 172 5.41 12.44 -24.03
C VAL A 172 5.12 13.88 -24.37
N GLY A 173 3.89 14.14 -24.81
CA GLY A 173 3.43 15.47 -25.21
C GLY A 173 2.18 15.93 -24.47
N PRO A 174 1.54 17.00 -24.93
CA PRO A 174 0.36 17.58 -24.28
C PRO A 174 -0.84 16.63 -24.15
N ASN A 175 -0.92 15.60 -25.00
CA ASN A 175 -2.00 14.62 -25.01
C ASN A 175 -1.65 13.33 -24.25
N GLY A 176 -0.48 13.27 -23.59
CA GLY A 176 0.00 12.09 -22.87
C GLY A 176 1.17 11.38 -23.58
N PRO A 177 1.59 10.22 -23.04
CA PRO A 177 2.65 9.40 -23.60
C PRO A 177 2.21 8.67 -24.88
N ILE A 178 3.14 8.51 -25.80
CA ILE A 178 2.97 7.70 -27.01
C ILE A 178 4.18 6.76 -27.09
N SER A 179 3.90 5.46 -27.15
CA SER A 179 4.92 4.44 -27.38
C SER A 179 5.59 4.66 -28.74
N THR A 180 6.89 4.36 -28.79
CA THR A 180 7.69 4.31 -30.01
C THR A 180 8.19 2.90 -30.31
N GLY A 181 7.63 1.89 -29.64
CA GLY A 181 8.01 0.50 -29.79
C GLY A 181 8.82 -0.06 -28.63
N THR A 182 8.68 -1.38 -28.45
CA THR A 182 9.40 -2.18 -27.43
C THR A 182 10.61 -2.88 -28.04
N PHE A 183 11.68 -3.04 -27.26
CA PHE A 183 12.90 -3.71 -27.72
C PHE A 183 13.65 -4.39 -26.58
N ALA A 184 14.24 -5.55 -26.86
CA ALA A 184 15.13 -6.25 -25.92
C ALA A 184 16.61 -5.98 -26.21
N ASP A 185 16.95 -5.77 -27.49
CA ASP A 185 18.29 -5.44 -27.94
C ASP A 185 18.30 -4.01 -28.51
N PRO A 186 18.97 -3.04 -27.85
CA PRO A 186 19.01 -1.65 -28.30
C PRO A 186 19.74 -1.45 -29.64
N THR A 187 20.35 -2.50 -30.20
CA THR A 187 21.09 -2.47 -31.47
C THR A 187 20.28 -2.96 -32.66
N MET A 188 19.02 -3.36 -32.44
CA MET A 188 18.14 -3.96 -33.44
C MET A 188 16.84 -3.16 -33.58
N ILE A 189 16.07 -3.45 -34.64
CA ILE A 189 14.71 -2.92 -34.79
C ILE A 189 13.84 -3.31 -33.58
N ASP A 190 12.99 -2.40 -33.15
CA ASP A 190 11.97 -2.63 -32.13
C ASP A 190 10.78 -3.45 -32.67
N SER A 191 9.74 -3.58 -31.85
CA SER A 191 8.57 -4.44 -32.10
C SER A 191 7.76 -4.09 -33.34
N ASP A 192 7.76 -2.82 -33.76
CA ASP A 192 6.87 -2.27 -34.78
C ASP A 192 7.59 -1.40 -35.83
N GLY A 193 8.93 -1.30 -35.76
CA GLY A 193 9.73 -0.52 -36.70
C GLY A 193 9.39 0.95 -36.61
N ALA A 194 9.20 1.61 -37.75
CA ALA A 194 8.83 3.03 -37.78
C ALA A 194 7.43 3.36 -37.21
N GLY A 195 6.74 2.38 -36.62
CA GLY A 195 5.45 2.53 -35.96
C GLY A 195 4.25 2.62 -36.90
N VAL A 196 3.05 2.60 -36.31
CA VAL A 196 1.77 2.62 -37.05
C VAL A 196 1.51 3.94 -37.82
N THR A 197 2.24 4.99 -37.46
CA THR A 197 2.14 6.33 -38.08
C THR A 197 3.17 6.55 -39.18
N ALA A 198 3.96 5.53 -39.54
CA ALA A 198 5.00 5.61 -40.57
C ALA A 198 4.47 5.97 -41.96
N GLY A 199 5.33 6.58 -42.78
CA GLY A 199 5.09 6.83 -44.20
C GLY A 199 5.50 5.66 -45.10
N PRO A 200 5.39 5.83 -46.44
CA PRO A 200 5.62 4.75 -47.40
C PRO A 200 7.10 4.44 -47.69
N ASP A 201 8.03 5.27 -47.23
CA ASP A 201 9.46 5.10 -47.50
C ASP A 201 10.14 4.20 -46.45
N GLY A 202 11.43 3.89 -46.67
CA GLY A 202 12.21 3.04 -45.77
C GLY A 202 12.65 3.76 -44.48
N TRP A 203 13.03 2.96 -43.46
CA TRP A 203 13.43 3.44 -42.14
C TRP A 203 14.67 2.68 -41.60
N PRO A 204 15.36 3.22 -40.56
CA PRO A 204 16.52 2.59 -39.93
C PRO A 204 16.19 1.30 -39.17
N PRO A 205 17.15 0.35 -39.06
CA PRO A 205 16.97 -0.89 -38.30
C PRO A 205 17.38 -0.73 -36.82
N PHE A 206 16.87 0.31 -36.15
CA PHE A 206 17.14 0.64 -34.75
C PHE A 206 15.83 1.02 -34.06
N PRO A 207 15.76 1.09 -32.72
CA PRO A 207 14.56 1.55 -32.05
C PRO A 207 14.21 2.98 -32.47
N GLY A 208 12.93 3.26 -32.70
CA GLY A 208 12.46 4.58 -33.11
C GLY A 208 11.22 4.55 -33.99
N GLN A 209 10.53 5.69 -34.06
CA GLN A 209 9.25 5.82 -34.75
C GLN A 209 9.15 7.13 -35.54
N ASP A 210 8.43 7.06 -36.66
CA ASP A 210 8.04 8.22 -37.45
C ASP A 210 6.54 8.53 -37.27
N PHE A 211 6.23 9.81 -37.12
CA PHE A 211 4.89 10.37 -36.95
C PHE A 211 4.46 11.12 -38.22
N VAL A 212 4.21 10.37 -39.30
CA VAL A 212 3.88 10.90 -40.63
C VAL A 212 2.38 11.13 -40.81
N ASN A 213 1.54 10.21 -40.32
CA ASN A 213 0.09 10.30 -40.49
C ASN A 213 -0.69 9.84 -39.24
N PRO A 214 -1.33 10.78 -38.50
CA PRO A 214 -1.27 12.22 -38.70
C PRO A 214 0.15 12.77 -38.44
N PRO A 215 0.57 13.84 -39.14
CA PRO A 215 1.88 14.43 -38.92
C PRO A 215 1.95 15.07 -37.54
N GLN A 216 2.98 14.73 -36.76
CA GLN A 216 3.19 15.28 -35.42
C GLN A 216 4.65 15.69 -35.21
N SER A 217 4.86 16.98 -34.89
CA SER A 217 6.16 17.48 -34.47
C SER A 217 6.46 17.11 -33.03
N LEU A 218 7.67 16.62 -32.76
CA LEU A 218 8.12 16.17 -31.44
C LEU A 218 8.90 17.25 -30.65
N VAL A 219 9.20 18.40 -31.27
CA VAL A 219 9.87 19.52 -30.57
C VAL A 219 9.05 19.95 -29.35
N GLY A 220 9.70 20.02 -28.19
CA GLY A 220 9.08 20.34 -26.89
C GLY A 220 8.41 19.17 -26.17
N TYR A 221 8.46 17.95 -26.74
CA TYR A 221 8.03 16.73 -26.04
C TYR A 221 9.14 16.27 -25.09
N THR A 222 8.84 15.29 -24.25
CA THR A 222 9.84 14.54 -23.46
C THR A 222 10.14 13.22 -24.17
N ALA A 223 11.40 12.82 -24.29
CA ALA A 223 11.80 11.49 -24.72
C ALA A 223 12.10 10.61 -23.50
N VAL A 224 11.65 9.35 -23.49
CA VAL A 224 11.84 8.43 -22.36
C VAL A 224 12.25 7.05 -22.88
N ILE A 225 13.17 6.39 -22.18
CA ILE A 225 13.32 4.92 -22.22
C ILE A 225 12.88 4.40 -20.85
N SER A 226 11.91 3.50 -20.84
CA SER A 226 11.42 2.80 -19.64
C SER A 226 11.73 1.31 -19.70
N VAL A 227 11.57 0.65 -18.55
CA VAL A 227 11.66 -0.81 -18.38
C VAL A 227 10.27 -1.31 -18.03
N GLU A 228 9.64 -2.03 -18.95
CA GLU A 228 8.23 -2.40 -18.90
C GLU A 228 8.06 -3.87 -18.47
N PRO A 229 7.09 -4.17 -17.60
CA PRO A 229 6.75 -5.54 -17.24
C PRO A 229 6.17 -6.27 -18.46
N VAL A 230 6.37 -7.58 -18.55
CA VAL A 230 5.77 -8.42 -19.60
C VAL A 230 4.93 -9.53 -18.95
N PRO A 231 3.59 -9.54 -19.12
CA PRO A 231 2.79 -8.61 -19.92
C PRO A 231 2.65 -7.22 -19.29
N ASP A 232 2.52 -6.19 -20.13
CA ASP A 232 2.16 -4.83 -19.73
C ASP A 232 0.66 -4.59 -19.97
N ASN A 233 -0.01 -3.97 -18.99
CA ASN A 233 -1.41 -3.57 -19.02
C ASN A 233 -1.62 -2.05 -18.99
N SER A 234 -0.54 -1.27 -18.92
CA SER A 234 -0.56 0.18 -18.84
C SER A 234 -0.43 0.83 -20.22
N PRO A 235 -1.18 1.91 -20.52
CA PRO A 235 -0.93 2.75 -21.69
C PRO A 235 0.15 3.82 -21.43
N ALA A 236 0.73 3.86 -20.23
CA ALA A 236 1.73 4.84 -19.81
C ALA A 236 3.03 4.15 -19.37
N PRO A 237 4.20 4.81 -19.53
CA PRO A 237 5.48 4.19 -19.21
C PRO A 237 5.57 3.81 -17.73
N PHE A 238 5.97 2.56 -17.45
CA PHE A 238 6.20 2.04 -16.10
C PHE A 238 7.25 2.88 -15.35
N VAL A 239 7.20 2.81 -14.03
CA VAL A 239 7.91 3.72 -13.12
C VAL A 239 9.42 3.71 -13.32
N ILE A 240 10.01 2.60 -13.76
CA ILE A 240 11.45 2.46 -13.99
C ILE A 240 11.83 3.12 -15.32
N LYS A 241 12.32 4.36 -15.27
CA LYS A 241 12.63 5.22 -16.43
C LYS A 241 14.12 5.58 -16.41
N PRO A 242 15.04 4.66 -16.76
CA PRO A 242 16.48 4.87 -16.59
C PRO A 242 17.02 6.06 -17.39
N LEU A 243 16.40 6.43 -18.51
CA LEU A 243 16.82 7.53 -19.36
C LEU A 243 15.64 8.44 -19.71
N VAL A 244 15.81 9.74 -19.53
CA VAL A 244 14.82 10.78 -19.88
C VAL A 244 15.53 11.98 -20.48
N ASP A 245 14.97 12.55 -21.54
CA ASP A 245 15.20 13.93 -21.94
C ASP A 245 13.90 14.71 -21.76
N GLY A 246 13.92 15.67 -20.83
CA GLY A 246 12.76 16.45 -20.44
C GLY A 246 12.22 17.36 -21.55
N ASN A 247 13.03 17.70 -22.55
CA ASN A 247 12.65 18.59 -23.63
C ASN A 247 13.44 18.31 -24.91
N ILE A 248 12.76 17.74 -25.90
CA ILE A 248 13.29 17.55 -27.24
C ILE A 248 13.50 18.90 -27.92
N ASP A 249 14.75 19.22 -28.26
CA ASP A 249 15.14 20.46 -28.91
C ASP A 249 15.16 20.35 -30.44
N ASP A 250 15.02 21.50 -31.10
CA ASP A 250 15.25 21.62 -32.54
C ASP A 250 16.74 21.95 -32.83
N VAL A 251 17.57 20.91 -32.85
CA VAL A 251 19.02 21.00 -33.10
C VAL A 251 19.43 20.70 -34.55
N GLY A 252 18.45 20.50 -35.44
CA GLY A 252 18.66 20.10 -36.82
C GLY A 252 18.59 18.59 -37.07
N ALA A 253 18.35 18.22 -38.33
CA ALA A 253 18.14 16.84 -38.76
C ALA A 253 19.37 15.95 -38.45
N GLY A 254 19.14 14.82 -37.78
CA GLY A 254 20.19 13.85 -37.50
C GLY A 254 21.26 14.32 -36.51
N VAL A 255 21.05 15.44 -35.80
CA VAL A 255 21.97 15.89 -34.77
C VAL A 255 21.63 15.18 -33.45
N PRO A 256 22.60 14.47 -32.82
CA PRO A 256 22.34 13.76 -31.56
C PRO A 256 21.96 14.68 -30.42
N GLN A 257 20.99 14.24 -29.62
CA GLN A 257 20.54 14.83 -28.36
C GLN A 257 20.75 13.82 -27.24
N GLU A 258 21.29 14.28 -26.11
CA GLU A 258 21.66 13.42 -24.97
C GLU A 258 20.43 13.05 -24.14
N MET A 259 20.32 11.77 -23.77
CA MET A 259 19.38 11.31 -22.76
C MET A 259 20.03 11.41 -21.37
N VAL A 260 19.32 11.96 -20.40
CA VAL A 260 19.82 12.11 -19.02
C VAL A 260 19.44 10.89 -18.19
N GLN A 261 20.38 10.40 -17.37
CA GLN A 261 20.12 9.35 -16.40
C GLN A 261 19.09 9.79 -15.36
N ASN A 262 18.05 8.99 -15.15
CA ASN A 262 16.97 9.28 -14.20
C ASN A 262 16.86 8.17 -13.14
N LEU A 263 17.95 8.00 -12.37
CA LEU A 263 18.05 6.97 -11.32
C LEU A 263 17.07 7.19 -10.16
N GLY A 264 16.52 8.40 -10.02
CA GLY A 264 15.46 8.69 -9.02
C GLY A 264 14.15 7.95 -9.28
N SER A 265 13.96 7.40 -10.49
CA SER A 265 12.82 6.56 -10.86
C SER A 265 12.97 5.09 -10.45
N VAL A 266 14.16 4.67 -10.02
CA VAL A 266 14.45 3.28 -9.69
C VAL A 266 13.92 2.97 -8.27
N PRO A 267 12.99 2.02 -8.10
CA PRO A 267 12.44 1.70 -6.79
C PRO A 267 13.50 1.12 -5.86
N SER A 268 13.34 1.35 -4.57
CA SER A 268 14.19 0.77 -3.53
C SER A 268 13.48 0.77 -2.18
N GLY A 269 14.02 0.04 -1.22
CA GLY A 269 13.43 -0.01 0.11
C GLY A 269 14.12 -0.96 1.06
N THR A 270 13.39 -1.37 2.08
CA THR A 270 13.84 -2.41 3.01
C THR A 270 12.74 -3.42 3.31
N ALA A 271 13.13 -4.67 3.52
CA ALA A 271 12.32 -5.69 4.17
C ALA A 271 12.90 -5.98 5.56
N THR A 272 12.07 -5.92 6.60
CA THR A 272 12.49 -6.21 7.98
C THR A 272 11.73 -7.40 8.55
N LEU A 273 12.46 -8.43 8.97
CA LEU A 273 11.94 -9.61 9.64
C LEU A 273 11.89 -9.44 11.15
N ALA A 274 10.76 -9.81 11.73
CA ALA A 274 10.63 -10.01 13.16
C ALA A 274 9.83 -11.29 13.45
N LYS A 275 9.98 -11.81 14.67
CA LYS A 275 9.05 -12.83 15.15
C LYS A 275 7.67 -12.21 15.33
N ALA A 276 6.63 -12.91 14.92
CA ALA A 276 5.26 -12.58 15.25
C ALA A 276 4.79 -13.40 16.44
N ARG A 277 3.91 -12.83 17.25
CA ARG A 277 3.21 -13.49 18.35
C ARG A 277 1.73 -13.34 18.12
N LEU A 278 1.00 -14.43 18.34
CA LEU A 278 -0.45 -14.42 18.25
C LEU A 278 -1.05 -14.14 19.62
N TYR A 279 -1.91 -13.12 19.69
CA TYR A 279 -2.67 -12.80 20.89
C TYR A 279 -4.16 -12.98 20.62
N ARG A 280 -4.91 -13.39 21.63
CA ARG A 280 -6.35 -13.22 21.70
C ARG A 280 -6.65 -11.94 22.44
N VAL A 281 -7.38 -11.04 21.81
CA VAL A 281 -7.90 -9.84 22.43
C VAL A 281 -9.39 -10.05 22.66
N THR A 282 -9.78 -10.09 23.93
CA THR A 282 -11.18 -10.15 24.37
C THR A 282 -11.60 -8.78 24.87
N ILE A 283 -12.65 -8.23 24.30
CA ILE A 283 -13.23 -6.95 24.68
C ILE A 283 -14.57 -7.24 25.31
N GLN A 284 -14.76 -6.79 26.55
CA GLN A 284 -16.04 -6.82 27.23
C GLN A 284 -16.52 -5.38 27.43
N ASN A 285 -17.73 -5.09 26.95
CA ASN A 285 -18.43 -3.87 27.26
C ASN A 285 -18.85 -3.87 28.74
N MET A 286 -18.43 -2.84 29.45
CA MET A 286 -18.69 -2.60 30.87
C MET A 286 -19.76 -1.51 31.07
N ALA A 287 -20.16 -0.81 30.01
CA ALA A 287 -21.16 0.24 30.10
C ALA A 287 -22.58 -0.35 30.15
N GLU A 288 -23.36 0.07 31.14
CA GLU A 288 -24.75 -0.39 31.32
C GLU A 288 -25.72 0.23 30.32
N GLY A 289 -25.41 1.44 29.83
CA GLY A 289 -26.28 2.22 28.95
C GLY A 289 -25.80 2.42 27.51
N GLN A 290 -24.56 2.06 27.21
CA GLN A 290 -23.93 2.32 25.91
C GLN A 290 -23.60 1.00 25.19
N PRO A 291 -24.26 0.71 24.06
CA PRO A 291 -23.77 -0.27 23.10
C PRO A 291 -22.51 0.26 22.41
N LEU A 292 -21.66 -0.64 21.92
CA LEU A 292 -20.46 -0.28 21.16
C LEU A 292 -20.60 -0.71 19.70
N SER A 293 -20.16 0.13 18.76
CA SER A 293 -20.04 -0.27 17.36
C SER A 293 -18.98 -1.37 17.20
N PRO A 294 -18.81 -1.98 16.02
CA PRO A 294 -17.72 -2.91 15.78
C PRO A 294 -16.34 -2.30 16.12
N PRO A 295 -15.59 -2.85 17.10
CA PRO A 295 -14.32 -2.26 17.48
C PRO A 295 -13.25 -2.47 16.41
N VAL A 296 -12.38 -1.46 16.26
CA VAL A 296 -11.07 -1.62 15.60
C VAL A 296 -10.03 -1.93 16.66
N VAL A 297 -9.19 -2.93 16.38
CA VAL A 297 -8.03 -3.27 17.21
C VAL A 297 -6.79 -3.27 16.34
N ALA A 298 -5.74 -2.60 16.80
CA ALA A 298 -4.47 -2.53 16.08
C ALA A 298 -3.29 -2.82 16.99
N THR A 299 -2.28 -3.51 16.44
CA THR A 299 -0.97 -3.63 17.05
C THR A 299 0.07 -2.88 16.25
N HIS A 300 0.92 -2.12 16.95
CA HIS A 300 1.84 -1.21 16.28
C HIS A 300 3.07 -0.88 17.12
N ARG A 301 4.12 -0.41 16.44
CA ARG A 301 5.30 0.18 17.07
C ARG A 301 4.93 1.50 17.74
N GLY A 302 5.69 1.90 18.76
CA GLY A 302 5.42 3.11 19.54
C GLY A 302 5.57 4.46 18.81
N ALA A 303 5.85 4.46 17.50
CA ALA A 303 5.84 5.65 16.66
C ALA A 303 4.46 5.92 16.04
N ALA A 304 3.57 4.92 16.00
CA ALA A 304 2.18 5.07 15.61
C ALA A 304 1.29 5.19 16.85
N SER A 305 0.11 5.77 16.65
CA SER A 305 -0.97 5.95 17.61
C SER A 305 -2.27 5.94 16.82
N LEU A 306 -3.36 5.43 17.41
CA LEU A 306 -4.68 5.41 16.78
C LEU A 306 -5.40 6.75 16.97
N PHE A 307 -5.23 7.36 18.14
CA PHE A 307 -5.75 8.69 18.48
C PHE A 307 -4.92 9.27 19.64
N ALA A 308 -4.98 10.59 19.81
CA ALA A 308 -4.32 11.27 20.92
C ALA A 308 -5.25 12.30 21.56
N GLU A 309 -5.49 12.17 22.87
CA GLU A 309 -6.20 13.19 23.65
C GLU A 309 -5.49 14.54 23.54
N GLY A 310 -6.26 15.62 23.40
CA GLY A 310 -5.76 16.97 23.16
C GLY A 310 -5.31 17.24 21.72
N SER A 311 -5.59 16.32 20.78
CA SER A 311 -5.41 16.52 19.33
C SER A 311 -6.77 16.51 18.63
N HIS A 312 -6.85 17.04 17.41
CA HIS A 312 -8.03 16.87 16.57
C HIS A 312 -8.19 15.40 16.16
N ALA A 313 -9.44 14.93 16.06
CA ALA A 313 -9.74 13.63 15.47
C ALA A 313 -9.21 13.55 14.03
N SER A 314 -8.68 12.39 13.65
CA SER A 314 -8.45 12.12 12.23
C SER A 314 -9.79 11.82 11.55
N PRO A 315 -9.88 11.91 10.22
CA PRO A 315 -11.09 11.53 9.49
C PRO A 315 -11.56 10.11 9.82
N GLU A 316 -10.63 9.20 10.11
CA GLU A 316 -10.94 7.83 10.50
C GLU A 316 -11.50 7.71 11.93
N ILE A 317 -11.07 8.57 12.88
CA ILE A 317 -11.63 8.60 14.24
C ILE A 317 -13.01 9.28 14.23
N GLU A 318 -13.17 10.36 13.48
CA GLU A 318 -14.45 11.03 13.22
C GLU A 318 -15.47 10.02 12.68
N ALA A 319 -15.14 9.29 11.61
CA ALA A 319 -16.01 8.28 11.03
C ALA A 319 -16.39 7.14 12.01
N ILE A 320 -15.46 6.72 12.88
CA ILE A 320 -15.76 5.75 13.94
C ILE A 320 -16.69 6.36 14.98
N ALA A 321 -16.42 7.58 15.43
CA ALA A 321 -17.10 8.22 16.55
C ALA A 321 -18.53 8.65 16.21
N GLU A 322 -18.78 9.06 14.96
CA GLU A 322 -20.09 9.53 14.51
C GLU A 322 -20.95 8.39 13.93
N ASN A 323 -20.33 7.45 13.22
CA ASN A 323 -21.07 6.48 12.40
C ASN A 323 -20.74 5.02 12.71
N GLY A 324 -19.77 4.77 13.59
CA GLY A 324 -19.25 3.43 13.84
C GLY A 324 -18.55 2.82 12.64
N ASP A 325 -18.16 3.62 11.64
CA ASP A 325 -17.47 3.13 10.43
C ASP A 325 -15.97 3.01 10.65
N ALA A 326 -15.53 1.77 10.83
CA ALA A 326 -14.16 1.38 11.04
C ALA A 326 -13.34 1.14 9.74
N SER A 327 -13.97 1.19 8.57
CA SER A 327 -13.38 0.73 7.30
C SER A 327 -12.18 1.59 6.87
N GLY A 328 -12.30 2.92 6.99
CA GLY A 328 -11.23 3.87 6.72
C GLY A 328 -10.03 3.68 7.66
N ALA A 329 -10.30 3.49 8.95
CA ALA A 329 -9.27 3.26 9.97
C ALA A 329 -8.43 2.02 9.68
N VAL A 330 -9.06 0.87 9.42
CA VAL A 330 -8.34 -0.38 9.11
C VAL A 330 -7.51 -0.24 7.84
N SER A 331 -8.08 0.37 6.80
CA SER A 331 -7.37 0.63 5.54
C SER A 331 -6.17 1.55 5.74
N LEU A 332 -6.23 2.50 6.68
CA LEU A 332 -5.10 3.40 7.00
C LEU A 332 -4.02 2.63 7.72
N LEU A 333 -4.41 1.95 8.79
CA LEU A 333 -3.48 1.25 9.66
C LEU A 333 -2.71 0.17 8.90
N ASN A 334 -3.34 -0.61 8.02
CA ASN A 334 -2.64 -1.65 7.24
C ASN A 334 -1.54 -1.07 6.32
N GLY A 335 -1.76 0.14 5.78
CA GLY A 335 -0.80 0.85 4.95
C GLY A 335 0.37 1.49 5.71
N LEU A 336 0.37 1.50 7.05
CA LEU A 336 1.44 2.10 7.85
C LEU A 336 2.52 1.08 8.22
N THR A 337 3.77 1.36 7.86
CA THR A 337 4.92 0.50 8.20
C THR A 337 5.15 0.31 9.71
N ALA A 338 4.57 1.19 10.53
CA ALA A 338 4.59 1.10 11.99
C ALA A 338 3.59 0.07 12.55
N VAL A 339 2.54 -0.29 11.80
CA VAL A 339 1.50 -1.22 12.21
C VAL A 339 1.90 -2.64 11.84
N THR A 340 1.65 -3.59 12.75
CA THR A 340 1.85 -5.02 12.51
C THR A 340 0.58 -5.69 12.04
N SER A 341 -0.56 -5.33 12.62
CA SER A 341 -1.88 -5.87 12.27
C SER A 341 -2.96 -4.90 12.70
N ALA A 342 -4.02 -4.75 11.90
CA ALA A 342 -5.25 -4.08 12.28
C ALA A 342 -6.46 -4.94 11.89
N VAL A 343 -7.48 -4.98 12.75
CA VAL A 343 -8.68 -5.79 12.55
C VAL A 343 -9.91 -5.00 12.96
N ASN A 344 -10.91 -4.93 12.08
CA ASN A 344 -12.29 -4.61 12.47
C ASN A 344 -12.98 -5.93 12.85
N ILE A 345 -13.50 -6.00 14.06
CA ILE A 345 -14.12 -7.22 14.59
C ILE A 345 -15.48 -7.53 13.91
N GLY A 346 -16.09 -6.53 13.28
CA GLY A 346 -17.25 -6.71 12.40
C GLY A 346 -18.59 -6.95 13.10
N GLN A 347 -18.64 -6.89 14.43
CA GLN A 347 -19.88 -7.00 15.20
C GLN A 347 -19.92 -6.01 16.37
N PRO A 348 -21.08 -5.38 16.65
CA PRO A 348 -21.25 -4.51 17.79
C PRO A 348 -21.27 -5.30 19.10
N LEU A 349 -21.07 -4.60 20.22
CA LEU A 349 -21.26 -5.17 21.56
C LEU A 349 -22.49 -4.53 22.20
N THR A 350 -23.33 -5.36 22.80
CA THR A 350 -24.50 -4.89 23.56
C THR A 350 -24.05 -4.29 24.91
N PRO A 351 -24.92 -3.52 25.60
CA PRO A 351 -24.64 -3.06 26.96
C PRO A 351 -24.33 -4.20 27.92
N HIS A 352 -23.62 -3.89 29.00
CA HIS A 352 -23.12 -4.87 29.97
C HIS A 352 -24.21 -5.83 30.45
N GLY A 353 -23.93 -7.14 30.37
CA GLY A 353 -24.84 -8.19 30.83
C GLY A 353 -26.10 -8.40 29.99
N THR A 354 -26.21 -7.76 28.83
CA THR A 354 -27.37 -7.89 27.92
C THR A 354 -27.04 -8.71 26.68
N VAL A 355 -28.07 -9.22 26.01
CA VAL A 355 -27.98 -9.96 24.74
C VAL A 355 -29.10 -9.49 23.83
N VAL A 356 -28.78 -9.14 22.58
CA VAL A 356 -29.75 -8.71 21.56
C VAL A 356 -29.48 -9.49 20.27
N GLY A 357 -30.40 -10.38 19.91
CA GLY A 357 -30.14 -11.34 18.83
C GLY A 357 -28.94 -12.23 19.18
N ASP A 358 -27.95 -12.26 18.28
CA ASP A 358 -26.69 -12.99 18.46
C ASP A 358 -25.57 -12.12 19.08
N PHE A 359 -25.83 -10.83 19.32
CA PHE A 359 -24.86 -9.91 19.90
C PHE A 359 -24.85 -9.99 21.41
N THR A 360 -23.64 -9.94 21.98
CA THR A 360 -23.41 -9.97 23.43
C THR A 360 -22.50 -8.83 23.84
N ASP A 361 -22.33 -8.65 25.14
CA ASP A 361 -21.43 -7.63 25.70
C ASP A 361 -19.94 -8.00 25.56
N THR A 362 -19.60 -9.11 24.91
CA THR A 362 -18.23 -9.62 24.81
C THR A 362 -17.91 -10.12 23.41
N VAL A 363 -16.70 -9.81 22.92
CA VAL A 363 -16.17 -10.36 21.67
C VAL A 363 -14.68 -10.68 21.79
N SER A 364 -14.19 -11.61 20.98
CA SER A 364 -12.76 -11.94 20.90
C SER A 364 -12.26 -11.97 19.46
N VAL A 365 -11.03 -11.52 19.26
CA VAL A 365 -10.32 -11.55 17.98
C VAL A 365 -8.89 -12.01 18.19
N GLU A 366 -8.32 -12.69 17.20
CA GLU A 366 -6.90 -13.03 17.20
C GLU A 366 -6.11 -12.01 16.37
N ILE A 367 -4.98 -11.55 16.91
CA ILE A 367 -4.17 -10.51 16.28
C ILE A 367 -2.67 -10.82 16.45
N TYR A 368 -1.90 -10.56 15.38
CA TYR A 368 -0.46 -10.71 15.42
C TYR A 368 0.20 -9.42 15.92
N ALA A 369 1.26 -9.55 16.73
CA ALA A 369 2.11 -8.43 17.13
C ALA A 369 3.59 -8.83 17.17
N ARG A 370 4.49 -7.86 17.01
CA ARG A 370 5.93 -8.02 17.24
C ARG A 370 6.24 -7.90 18.74
N PRO A 371 7.36 -8.47 19.20
CA PRO A 371 7.90 -8.15 20.52
C PRO A 371 8.13 -6.64 20.66
N GLY A 372 7.45 -6.01 21.62
CA GLY A 372 7.56 -4.58 21.90
C GLY A 372 6.46 -3.71 21.29
N ASP A 373 5.57 -4.31 20.48
CA ASP A 373 4.39 -3.61 19.98
C ASP A 373 3.44 -3.21 21.12
N ARG A 374 2.58 -2.26 20.78
CA ARG A 374 1.50 -1.74 21.59
C ARG A 374 0.17 -2.16 20.98
N LEU A 375 -0.88 -2.11 21.79
CA LEU A 375 -2.27 -2.34 21.38
C LEU A 375 -3.04 -1.02 21.48
N SER A 376 -3.75 -0.67 20.42
CA SER A 376 -4.76 0.40 20.43
C SER A 376 -6.12 -0.15 20.01
N LEU A 377 -7.18 0.48 20.50
CA LEU A 377 -8.57 0.17 20.22
C LEU A 377 -9.40 1.45 20.14
N ALA A 378 -10.33 1.48 19.18
CA ALA A 378 -11.37 2.49 19.08
C ALA A 378 -12.71 1.84 18.72
N SER A 379 -13.82 2.35 19.27
CA SER A 379 -15.17 1.86 19.03
C SER A 379 -16.18 2.96 19.38
N MET A 380 -17.19 3.20 18.56
CA MET A 380 -18.24 4.19 18.86
C MET A 380 -18.97 3.85 20.15
N LEU A 381 -19.34 4.86 20.94
CA LEU A 381 -20.43 4.79 21.90
C LEU A 381 -21.72 5.06 21.13
N ILE A 382 -22.50 4.02 20.83
CA ILE A 382 -23.59 4.11 19.84
C ILE A 382 -24.66 5.14 20.21
N CYS A 383 -24.90 5.37 21.50
CA CYS A 383 -25.89 6.35 21.97
C CYS A 383 -25.21 7.68 22.33
N THR A 384 -24.40 8.22 21.42
CA THR A 384 -23.74 9.53 21.49
C THR A 384 -23.61 10.11 20.08
N ASN A 385 -23.37 11.42 19.98
CA ASN A 385 -23.14 12.12 18.70
C ASN A 385 -21.79 11.70 18.11
N ASP A 386 -20.71 11.89 18.88
CA ASP A 386 -19.32 11.65 18.46
C ASP A 386 -18.46 11.05 19.59
N GLY A 387 -19.09 10.27 20.47
CA GLY A 387 -18.41 9.58 21.56
C GLY A 387 -17.81 8.25 21.13
N PHE A 388 -16.62 7.93 21.64
CA PHE A 388 -15.96 6.65 21.39
C PHE A 388 -15.25 6.08 22.62
N ALA A 389 -15.23 4.75 22.73
CA ALA A 389 -14.37 4.00 23.62
C ALA A 389 -12.95 3.94 23.04
N GLY A 390 -11.97 4.44 23.79
CA GLY A 390 -10.58 4.52 23.36
C GLY A 390 -9.61 3.82 24.33
N LEU A 391 -8.66 3.09 23.77
CA LEU A 391 -7.43 2.66 24.43
C LEU A 391 -6.30 2.92 23.45
N ASP A 392 -5.35 3.80 23.77
CA ASP A 392 -4.19 4.03 22.89
C ASP A 392 -2.88 3.53 23.51
N SER A 393 -2.06 2.90 22.67
CA SER A 393 -0.65 2.65 22.94
C SER A 393 -0.36 1.76 24.16
N ALA A 394 -1.27 0.86 24.53
CA ALA A 394 -1.12 -0.08 25.64
C ALA A 394 0.03 -1.06 25.40
N ARG A 395 1.01 -1.15 26.32
CA ARG A 395 2.20 -1.98 26.12
C ARG A 395 1.88 -3.47 26.23
N LEU A 396 2.11 -4.22 25.15
CA LEU A 396 2.04 -5.68 25.17
C LEU A 396 3.29 -6.23 25.86
N ALA A 397 3.09 -6.82 27.05
CA ALA A 397 4.15 -7.44 27.82
C ALA A 397 4.33 -8.91 27.39
N ARG A 398 5.30 -9.58 28.02
CA ARG A 398 5.52 -11.03 27.86
C ARG A 398 4.67 -11.86 28.82
N SER A 399 3.80 -11.24 29.62
CA SER A 399 2.90 -11.98 30.50
C SER A 399 1.89 -12.76 29.67
N ARG A 400 1.43 -13.90 30.21
CA ARG A 400 0.47 -14.76 29.52
C ARG A 400 -0.87 -14.08 29.31
N VAL A 401 -1.29 -13.24 30.26
CA VAL A 401 -2.53 -12.46 30.21
C VAL A 401 -2.23 -11.04 30.70
N GLN A 402 -2.88 -10.04 30.10
CA GLN A 402 -2.92 -8.64 30.54
C GLN A 402 -4.35 -8.12 30.46
N SER A 403 -4.69 -7.15 31.29
CA SER A 403 -5.98 -6.47 31.24
C SER A 403 -5.76 -4.97 31.20
N PHE A 404 -6.52 -4.29 30.35
CA PHE A 404 -6.53 -2.85 30.17
C PHE A 404 -7.97 -2.36 30.22
N TYR A 405 -8.14 -1.09 30.56
CA TYR A 405 -9.44 -0.42 30.51
C TYR A 405 -9.44 0.58 29.34
N ALA A 406 -10.50 0.55 28.54
CA ALA A 406 -10.81 1.61 27.60
C ALA A 406 -11.77 2.61 28.26
N TYR A 407 -11.60 3.89 27.94
CA TYR A 407 -12.39 4.99 28.50
C TYR A 407 -13.15 5.73 27.40
N ALA A 408 -14.18 6.48 27.79
CA ALA A 408 -14.97 7.29 26.88
C ALA A 408 -14.23 8.59 26.53
N PHE A 409 -14.14 8.86 25.24
CA PHE A 409 -13.65 10.11 24.67
C PHE A 409 -14.73 10.71 23.78
N ASP A 410 -14.69 12.03 23.69
CA ASP A 410 -15.48 12.86 22.80
C ASP A 410 -14.52 13.27 21.67
N ALA A 411 -14.93 13.05 20.41
CA ALA A 411 -14.07 13.31 19.26
C ALA A 411 -13.88 14.81 18.99
N GLY A 412 -14.81 15.64 19.45
CA GLY A 412 -14.85 17.07 19.20
C GLY A 412 -15.21 17.42 17.76
N THR A 413 -15.99 16.56 17.11
CA THR A 413 -16.42 16.72 15.70
C THR A 413 -17.91 17.04 15.59
N GLU A 414 -18.69 16.73 16.63
CA GLU A 414 -20.09 17.17 16.75
C GLU A 414 -20.37 17.77 18.14
N ALA A 415 -21.48 18.48 18.27
CA ALA A 415 -21.97 18.95 19.55
C ALA A 415 -22.79 17.83 20.20
N ASN A 416 -22.58 17.58 21.50
CA ASN A 416 -23.37 16.63 22.28
C ASN A 416 -24.83 17.11 22.49
N THR A 417 -25.66 17.03 21.45
CA THR A 417 -27.07 17.44 21.52
C THR A 417 -27.92 16.44 22.28
N GLU A 418 -27.51 15.17 22.26
CA GLU A 418 -28.26 14.02 22.79
C GLU A 418 -29.66 13.87 22.16
N LEU A 419 -29.87 14.47 20.99
CA LEU A 419 -31.11 14.35 20.24
C LEU A 419 -31.08 13.06 19.43
N SER A 420 -32.20 12.33 19.42
CA SER A 420 -32.29 11.07 18.67
C SER A 420 -32.19 11.25 17.15
N SER A 421 -32.35 12.49 16.66
CA SER A 421 -32.15 12.88 15.26
C SER A 421 -30.70 13.17 14.89
N ASP A 422 -29.81 13.28 15.88
CA ASP A 422 -28.39 13.61 15.70
C ASP A 422 -27.52 12.47 16.27
N ILE A 423 -28.04 11.24 16.30
CA ILE A 423 -27.26 10.04 16.64
C ILE A 423 -27.72 8.88 15.74
N VAL A 424 -26.88 7.85 15.61
CA VAL A 424 -27.21 6.69 14.78
C VAL A 424 -28.39 5.86 15.32
N ASP A 425 -29.19 5.32 14.39
CA ASP A 425 -30.33 4.44 14.67
C ASP A 425 -29.98 3.18 15.49
N GLY A 426 -28.70 2.78 15.48
CA GLY A 426 -28.18 1.69 16.30
C GLY A 426 -28.51 1.85 17.78
N CYS A 427 -28.65 3.09 18.28
CA CYS A 427 -29.02 3.34 19.67
C CYS A 427 -30.42 2.81 20.00
N SER A 428 -31.40 2.99 19.11
CA SER A 428 -32.76 2.45 19.30
C SER A 428 -32.81 0.91 19.25
N ALA A 429 -31.89 0.30 18.50
CA ALA A 429 -31.85 -1.15 18.31
C ALA A 429 -31.13 -1.90 19.43
N LEU A 430 -30.02 -1.34 19.94
CA LEU A 430 -29.14 -2.00 20.91
C LEU A 430 -29.12 -1.33 22.28
N GLY A 431 -29.54 -0.07 22.35
CA GLY A 431 -29.53 0.74 23.56
C GLY A 431 -30.64 0.37 24.55
N PRO A 432 -30.67 1.05 25.70
CA PRO A 432 -31.58 0.74 26.80
C PRO A 432 -33.04 1.12 26.51
N VAL A 433 -33.27 2.02 25.55
CA VAL A 433 -34.60 2.55 25.20
C VAL A 433 -34.69 2.74 23.68
N VAL A 434 -35.87 2.47 23.12
CA VAL A 434 -36.16 2.77 21.72
C VAL A 434 -36.39 4.27 21.57
N LEU A 435 -35.61 4.93 20.70
CA LEU A 435 -35.74 6.34 20.38
C LEU A 435 -36.47 6.52 19.04
N ASN A 436 -36.82 7.77 18.69
CA ASN A 436 -37.48 8.06 17.42
C ASN A 436 -36.56 7.86 16.21
N GLY A 437 -35.23 7.88 16.43
CA GLY A 437 -34.20 7.67 15.41
C GLY A 437 -33.99 8.87 14.49
N ASP A 438 -33.01 8.75 13.62
CA ASP A 438 -32.73 9.71 12.55
C ASP A 438 -32.98 9.06 11.18
N PRO A 439 -34.04 9.49 10.46
CA PRO A 439 -34.30 8.98 9.11
C PRO A 439 -33.22 9.32 8.07
N ASN A 440 -32.25 10.20 8.37
CA ASN A 440 -31.20 10.63 7.45
C ASN A 440 -29.77 10.16 7.81
N GLY A 441 -29.56 9.43 8.90
CA GLY A 441 -28.31 8.70 9.16
C GLY A 441 -27.18 9.48 9.85
N ASN A 442 -27.47 10.20 10.94
CA ASN A 442 -26.55 10.96 11.79
C ASN A 442 -25.72 12.06 11.07
N GLU A 443 -26.04 12.43 9.83
CA GLU A 443 -25.37 13.55 9.17
C GLU A 443 -26.11 14.87 9.43
N ASN A 444 -25.72 15.60 10.47
CA ASN A 444 -26.26 16.92 10.74
C ASN A 444 -25.16 18.00 10.81
N THR A 445 -24.82 18.57 9.65
CA THR A 445 -23.84 19.67 9.53
C THR A 445 -24.04 20.87 10.47
N ALA A 446 -25.24 21.05 11.03
CA ALA A 446 -25.53 22.14 11.97
C ALA A 446 -24.93 21.90 13.36
N VAL A 447 -24.58 20.65 13.71
CA VAL A 447 -23.99 20.29 15.00
C VAL A 447 -22.48 20.11 14.92
N ASN A 448 -21.86 20.14 13.74
CA ASN A 448 -20.42 19.94 13.60
C ASN A 448 -19.62 20.97 14.41
N THR A 449 -18.60 20.47 15.10
CA THR A 449 -17.62 21.25 15.86
C THR A 449 -16.20 20.98 15.34
N GLN A 450 -15.22 21.70 15.89
CA GLN A 450 -13.79 21.50 15.61
C GLN A 450 -13.00 21.61 16.91
N GLU A 451 -13.40 20.81 17.88
CA GLU A 451 -12.75 20.74 19.18
C GLU A 451 -11.64 19.68 19.18
N LEU A 452 -10.95 19.55 20.30
CA LEU A 452 -9.91 18.54 20.49
C LEU A 452 -10.53 17.33 21.17
N ILE A 453 -9.98 16.15 20.91
CA ILE A 453 -10.36 14.93 21.62
C ILE A 453 -10.18 15.16 23.12
N THR A 454 -11.23 14.94 23.91
CA THR A 454 -11.18 15.01 25.38
C THR A 454 -11.92 13.83 26.00
N THR A 455 -11.75 13.63 27.31
CA THR A 455 -12.60 12.67 28.04
C THR A 455 -14.06 13.08 27.94
N HIS A 456 -14.93 12.17 27.49
CA HIS A 456 -16.34 12.48 27.29
C HIS A 456 -17.06 12.74 28.62
N PRO A 457 -17.90 13.79 28.74
CA PRO A 457 -18.55 14.16 30.00
C PRO A 457 -19.65 13.20 30.49
N GLY A 458 -19.99 12.15 29.74
CA GLY A 458 -21.20 11.34 29.95
C GLY A 458 -22.45 12.00 29.39
N ILE A 459 -23.61 11.41 29.69
CA ILE A 459 -24.93 11.89 29.28
C ILE A 459 -25.47 12.88 30.33
N ALA A 460 -25.75 14.11 29.89
CA ALA A 460 -26.29 15.22 30.67
C ALA A 460 -27.83 15.25 30.71
N GLY A 461 -28.51 14.60 29.76
CA GLY A 461 -29.97 14.60 29.63
C GLY A 461 -30.51 15.89 29.02
N SER A 462 -29.80 16.48 28.06
CA SER A 462 -30.18 17.73 27.38
C SER A 462 -31.12 17.52 26.19
N GLY A 463 -31.21 16.30 25.67
CA GLY A 463 -32.04 15.92 24.53
C GLY A 463 -32.99 14.76 24.85
N ASP A 464 -33.03 13.77 23.96
CA ASP A 464 -33.87 12.57 24.06
C ASP A 464 -33.20 11.47 24.90
N LEU A 465 -31.88 11.54 25.11
CA LEU A 465 -31.17 10.55 25.93
C LEU A 465 -31.52 10.68 27.42
N LEU A 466 -31.93 9.55 27.98
CA LEU A 466 -32.21 9.40 29.42
C LEU A 466 -30.94 9.03 30.20
N ALA A 467 -31.00 9.17 31.54
CA ALA A 467 -29.96 8.68 32.45
C ALA A 467 -29.60 7.19 32.26
N ALA A 468 -30.51 6.39 31.71
CA ALA A 468 -30.27 4.99 31.38
C ALA A 468 -29.22 4.79 30.27
N HIS A 469 -28.96 5.80 29.42
CA HIS A 469 -27.90 5.76 28.39
C HIS A 469 -26.53 6.14 28.96
N ASN A 470 -26.47 6.62 30.20
CA ASN A 470 -25.20 7.05 30.79
C ASN A 470 -24.33 5.85 31.19
N TRP A 471 -23.06 6.12 31.49
CA TRP A 471 -22.10 5.14 31.97
C TRP A 471 -21.26 5.71 33.11
N HIS A 472 -20.57 4.82 33.83
CA HIS A 472 -19.68 5.20 34.93
C HIS A 472 -18.37 4.42 34.87
N GLY A 473 -17.24 5.16 34.94
CA GLY A 473 -15.92 4.55 34.91
C GLY A 473 -15.52 4.06 33.51
N PRO A 474 -14.72 2.98 33.41
CA PRO A 474 -14.31 2.40 32.13
C PRO A 474 -15.48 1.94 31.26
N ILE A 475 -15.36 2.13 29.96
CA ILE A 475 -16.33 1.63 28.97
C ILE A 475 -16.12 0.16 28.66
N ALA A 476 -14.86 -0.28 28.53
CA ALA A 476 -14.57 -1.66 28.20
C ALA A 476 -13.39 -2.21 28.98
N LEU A 477 -13.47 -3.51 29.29
CA LEU A 477 -12.35 -4.30 29.77
C LEU A 477 -11.73 -5.04 28.58
N VAL A 478 -10.46 -4.76 28.30
CA VAL A 478 -9.70 -5.39 27.22
C VAL A 478 -8.73 -6.40 27.84
N THR A 479 -8.97 -7.68 27.65
CA THR A 479 -8.09 -8.76 28.09
C THR A 479 -7.28 -9.30 26.92
N VAL A 480 -5.96 -9.33 27.07
CA VAL A 480 -5.03 -9.77 26.04
C VAL A 480 -4.32 -11.02 26.51
N GLU A 481 -4.57 -12.15 25.87
CA GLU A 481 -3.93 -13.44 26.13
C GLU A 481 -2.92 -13.76 25.03
N LEU A 482 -1.69 -14.09 25.42
CA LEU A 482 -0.66 -14.59 24.50
C LEU A 482 -0.92 -16.08 24.20
N LEU A 483 -1.21 -16.41 22.94
CA LEU A 483 -1.49 -17.78 22.50
C LEU A 483 -0.23 -18.53 22.04
N GLU A 484 0.62 -17.87 21.23
CA GLU A 484 1.81 -18.49 20.63
C GLU A 484 3.06 -17.58 20.71
N HIS A 485 4.23 -18.20 20.87
CA HIS A 485 5.51 -17.56 21.23
C HIS A 485 6.55 -17.44 20.12
#